data_AF-D1CT98-F1
#
_entry.id   AF-D1CT98-F1
#
_cell.length_a   1.000
_cell.length_b   1.000
_cell.length_c   1.000
_cell.angle_alpha   90.00
_cell.angle_beta   90.00
_cell.angle_gamma   90.00
#
_symmetry.space_group_name_H-M   'P 1'
#
loop_
_entity.id
_entity.type
_entity.pdbx_description
1 polymer ?
#
loop_
_entity_poly.entity_id
_entity_poly.type
_entity_poly.pdbx_seq_one_letter_code
_entity_poly.pdbx_strand_id
1 'polypeptide(L)'
;FGRFITEAGTLGEAVKRSVVALQYHSSFDNLTVTTTKEELRFGYKFALAGTRGYESVACAAAGELLSLFKAYLPDHWQPLRVELDIPIPSHTSLFEDVFQCPVIFNAPAVTVVVERHRLMAASRRTSRSIVTLEDVARDRPGGAPR
;
A
#
# COMPACT_ATOMS: atom_id res chain seq x y z
N PHE A 1 10.12 1.49 10.55
CA PHE A 1 9.38 0.61 9.62
C PHE A 1 9.47 1.05 8.15
N GLY A 2 9.23 2.32 7.79
CA GLY A 2 9.27 2.75 6.38
C GLY A 2 10.58 2.48 5.63
N ARG A 3 11.75 2.76 6.23
CA ARG A 3 13.05 2.45 5.61
C ARG A 3 13.25 0.96 5.35
N PHE A 4 12.98 0.12 6.35
CA PHE A 4 12.99 -1.35 6.22
C PHE A 4 12.20 -1.84 5.00
N ILE A 5 11.02 -1.26 4.75
CA ILE A 5 10.19 -1.57 3.58
C ILE A 5 10.86 -1.10 2.28
N THR A 6 11.21 0.19 2.18
CA THR A 6 11.70 0.82 0.93
C THR A 6 13.15 0.49 0.55
N GLU A 7 13.91 -0.12 1.46
CA GLU A 7 15.29 -0.60 1.20
C GLU A 7 15.33 -2.02 0.61
N ALA A 8 14.17 -2.64 0.37
CA ALA A 8 14.08 -3.91 -0.34
C ALA A 8 14.65 -3.82 -1.76
N GLY A 9 15.30 -4.89 -2.21
CA GLY A 9 15.95 -4.93 -3.54
C GLY A 9 14.97 -4.89 -4.71
N THR A 10 13.73 -5.35 -4.51
CA THR A 10 12.66 -5.30 -5.51
C THR A 10 11.35 -4.82 -4.89
N LEU A 11 10.44 -4.32 -5.73
CA LEU A 11 9.09 -3.94 -5.31
C LEU A 11 8.36 -5.11 -4.65
N GLY A 12 8.49 -6.33 -5.19
CA GLY A 12 7.85 -7.50 -4.61
C GLY A 12 8.37 -7.85 -3.23
N GLU A 13 9.65 -7.63 -2.96
CA GLU A 13 10.21 -7.77 -1.62
C GLU A 13 9.70 -6.65 -0.69
N ALA A 14 9.58 -5.41 -1.18
CA ALA A 14 9.02 -4.30 -0.41
C ALA A 14 7.56 -4.56 0.01
N VAL A 15 6.74 -5.10 -0.90
CA VAL A 15 5.36 -5.51 -0.62
C VAL A 15 5.32 -6.59 0.47
N LYS A 16 6.17 -7.62 0.38
CA LYS A 16 6.26 -8.66 1.43
C LYS A 16 6.67 -8.08 2.78
N ARG A 17 7.69 -7.22 2.80
CA ARG A 17 8.13 -6.53 4.02
C ARG A 17 7.04 -5.67 4.63
N SER A 18 6.20 -5.05 3.81
CA SER A 18 5.05 -4.26 4.29
C SER A 18 4.06 -5.12 5.06
N VAL A 19 3.72 -6.30 4.52
CA VAL A 19 2.83 -7.26 5.21
C VAL A 19 3.42 -7.72 6.55
N VAL A 20 4.69 -8.11 6.56
CA VAL A 20 5.37 -8.58 7.78
C VAL A 20 5.49 -7.47 8.83
N ALA A 21 5.76 -6.23 8.39
CA ALA A 21 5.93 -5.09 9.27
C ALA A 21 4.61 -4.54 9.83
N LEU A 22 3.45 -4.96 9.31
CA LEU A 22 2.15 -4.43 9.73
C LEU A 22 1.91 -4.57 11.22
N GLN A 23 2.35 -5.67 11.83
CA GLN A 23 2.23 -5.93 13.27
C GLN A 23 2.86 -4.85 14.16
N TYR A 24 3.83 -4.10 13.62
CA TYR A 24 4.45 -2.98 14.31
C TYR A 24 3.71 -1.66 14.08
N HIS A 25 2.81 -1.60 13.09
CA HIS A 25 2.03 -0.42 12.72
C HIS A 25 0.60 -0.44 13.30
N SER A 26 -0.13 -1.55 13.14
CA SER A 26 -1.51 -1.71 13.57
C SER A 26 -1.79 -3.13 14.07
N SER A 27 -2.67 -3.28 15.07
CA SER A 27 -3.05 -4.58 15.65
C SER A 27 -4.27 -5.22 15.00
N PHE A 28 -5.18 -4.43 14.43
CA PHE A 28 -6.47 -4.93 13.94
C PHE A 28 -6.65 -4.76 12.43
N ASP A 29 -5.75 -4.05 11.77
CA ASP A 29 -5.76 -3.91 10.32
C ASP A 29 -5.12 -5.10 9.63
N ASN A 30 -5.36 -5.22 8.32
CA ASN A 30 -4.80 -6.30 7.51
C ASN A 30 -4.27 -5.78 6.17
N LEU A 31 -3.01 -6.11 5.85
CA LEU A 31 -2.41 -5.95 4.53
C LEU A 31 -2.51 -7.26 3.75
N THR A 32 -3.14 -7.21 2.60
CA THR A 32 -3.36 -8.36 1.73
C THR A 32 -2.62 -8.21 0.42
N VAL A 33 -2.10 -9.33 -0.08
CA VAL A 33 -1.45 -9.42 -1.39
C VAL A 33 -2.09 -10.59 -2.11
N THR A 34 -2.79 -10.32 -3.21
CA THR A 34 -3.28 -11.37 -4.10
C THR A 34 -2.72 -11.17 -5.49
N THR A 35 -2.44 -12.26 -6.18
CA THR A 35 -1.90 -12.21 -7.54
C THR A 35 -2.71 -13.12 -8.44
N THR A 36 -3.06 -12.62 -9.62
CA THR A 36 -3.57 -13.43 -10.73
C THR A 36 -2.43 -13.66 -11.73
N LYS A 37 -2.75 -14.11 -12.95
CA LYS A 37 -1.76 -14.24 -14.03
C LYS A 37 -1.20 -12.87 -14.43
N GLU A 38 -2.04 -11.83 -14.44
CA GLU A 38 -1.71 -10.52 -15.01
C GLU A 38 -1.66 -9.41 -13.95
N GLU A 39 -2.39 -9.55 -12.85
CA GLU A 39 -2.54 -8.51 -11.86
C GLU A 39 -1.90 -8.88 -10.52
N LEU A 40 -1.34 -7.86 -9.87
CA LEU A 40 -1.08 -7.83 -8.44
C LEU A 40 -2.12 -6.90 -7.81
N ARG A 41 -2.73 -7.34 -6.71
CA ARG A 41 -3.62 -6.55 -5.87
C ARG A 41 -2.97 -6.42 -4.50
N PHE A 42 -2.58 -5.20 -4.15
CA PHE A 42 -2.04 -4.87 -2.84
C PHE A 42 -3.07 -4.05 -2.06
N GLY A 43 -3.68 -4.67 -1.06
CA GLY A 43 -4.83 -4.12 -0.35
C GLY A 43 -4.56 -3.88 1.14
N TYR A 44 -5.19 -2.87 1.70
CA TYR A 44 -5.22 -2.55 3.12
C TYR A 44 -6.67 -2.53 3.59
N LYS A 45 -7.00 -3.41 4.54
CA LYS A 45 -8.30 -3.47 5.20
C LYS A 45 -8.19 -2.88 6.59
N PHE A 46 -8.88 -1.76 6.80
CA PHE A 46 -8.92 -1.10 8.10
C PHE A 46 -9.96 -1.73 9.02
N ALA A 47 -9.63 -1.88 10.31
CA ALA A 47 -10.59 -2.25 11.33
C ALA A 47 -11.66 -1.16 11.53
N LEU A 48 -11.33 0.09 11.24
CA LEU A 48 -12.23 1.24 11.35
C LEU A 48 -13.10 1.48 10.10
N ALA A 49 -13.04 0.60 9.10
CA ALA A 49 -13.84 0.75 7.89
C ALA A 49 -15.34 0.85 8.21
N GLY A 50 -16.02 1.79 7.55
CA GLY A 50 -17.45 2.07 7.77
C GLY A 50 -17.77 2.99 8.96
N THR A 51 -16.76 3.45 9.71
CA THR A 51 -16.96 4.48 10.74
C THR A 51 -17.07 5.88 10.14
N ARG A 52 -17.65 6.83 10.88
CA ARG A 52 -17.83 8.22 10.43
C ARG A 52 -16.48 8.87 10.14
N GLY A 53 -16.30 9.42 8.93
CA GLY A 53 -15.08 10.11 8.51
C GLY A 53 -14.01 9.20 7.91
N TYR A 54 -14.29 7.90 7.80
CA TYR A 54 -13.40 6.90 7.21
C TYR A 54 -13.01 7.22 5.76
N GLU A 55 -13.80 7.98 5.02
CA GLU A 55 -13.55 8.32 3.62
C GLU A 55 -12.20 9.01 3.42
N SER A 56 -11.85 9.91 4.33
CA SER A 56 -10.55 10.58 4.34
C SER A 56 -9.39 9.61 4.61
N VAL A 57 -9.61 8.63 5.50
CA VAL A 57 -8.64 7.60 5.86
C VAL A 57 -8.41 6.66 4.68
N ALA A 58 -9.47 6.22 3.99
CA ALA A 58 -9.38 5.37 2.82
C ALA A 58 -8.59 6.04 1.68
N CYS A 59 -8.82 7.33 1.44
CA CYS A 59 -8.07 8.10 0.44
C CYS A 59 -6.59 8.24 0.81
N ALA A 60 -6.30 8.58 2.07
CA ALA A 60 -4.92 8.67 2.56
C ALA A 60 -4.20 7.32 2.43
N ALA A 61 -4.87 6.23 2.78
CA ALA A 61 -4.34 4.88 2.65
C ALA A 61 -4.02 4.51 1.19
N ALA A 62 -4.90 4.84 0.24
CA ALA A 62 -4.63 4.63 -1.18
C ALA A 62 -3.38 5.40 -1.62
N GLY A 63 -3.20 6.64 -1.18
CA GLY A 63 -2.00 7.44 -1.41
C GLY A 63 -0.73 6.80 -0.84
N GLU A 64 -0.80 6.29 0.40
CA GLU A 64 0.32 5.58 1.06
C GLU A 64 0.69 4.30 0.32
N LEU A 65 -0.29 3.48 -0.07
CA LEU A 65 -0.05 2.28 -0.88
C LEU A 65 0.60 2.64 -2.22
N LEU A 66 0.11 3.67 -2.91
CA LEU A 66 0.69 4.17 -4.16
C LEU A 66 2.13 4.67 -4.00
N SER A 67 2.45 5.29 -2.86
CA SER A 67 3.79 5.79 -2.58
C SER A 67 4.84 4.67 -2.61
N LEU A 68 4.47 3.46 -2.15
CA LEU A 68 5.34 2.29 -2.22
C LEU A 68 5.68 1.93 -3.66
N PHE A 69 4.71 1.92 -4.57
CA PHE A 69 4.95 1.65 -5.99
C PHE A 69 5.80 2.75 -6.63
N LYS A 70 5.51 4.03 -6.34
CA LYS A 70 6.27 5.17 -6.84
C LYS A 70 7.75 5.18 -6.39
N ALA A 71 8.08 4.52 -5.28
CA ALA A 71 9.47 4.36 -4.85
C ALA A 71 10.31 3.45 -5.77
N TYR A 72 9.67 2.56 -6.53
CA TYR A 72 10.32 1.56 -7.40
C TYR A 72 10.06 1.81 -8.89
N LEU A 73 8.96 2.46 -9.24
CA LEU A 73 8.52 2.64 -10.62
C LEU A 73 8.85 4.04 -11.16
N PRO A 74 8.85 4.24 -12.49
CA PRO A 74 9.06 5.55 -13.09
C PRO A 74 8.00 6.57 -12.69
N ASP A 75 8.33 7.86 -12.71
CA ASP A 75 7.44 8.92 -12.23
C ASP A 75 6.15 9.06 -13.07
N HIS A 76 6.16 8.60 -14.32
CA HIS A 76 5.01 8.58 -15.23
C HIS A 76 4.17 7.30 -15.13
N TRP A 77 4.54 6.36 -14.25
CA TRP A 77 3.78 5.13 -14.06
C TRP A 77 2.44 5.43 -13.37
N GLN A 78 1.40 4.71 -13.80
CA GLN A 78 0.07 4.74 -13.22
C GLN A 78 -0.39 3.30 -12.91
N PRO A 79 -1.14 3.08 -11.82
CA PRO A 79 -1.74 1.78 -11.55
C PRO A 79 -2.83 1.45 -12.57
N LEU A 80 -3.20 0.16 -12.67
CA LEU A 80 -4.33 -0.27 -13.49
C LEU A 80 -5.64 0.31 -12.97
N ARG A 81 -5.78 0.37 -11.64
CA ARG A 81 -6.88 1.01 -10.92
C ARG A 81 -6.57 1.15 -9.44
N VAL A 82 -7.29 2.04 -8.79
CA VAL A 82 -7.44 2.09 -7.33
C VAL A 82 -8.84 1.60 -6.99
N GLU A 83 -8.95 0.81 -5.94
CA GLU A 83 -10.23 0.36 -5.41
C GLU A 83 -10.37 0.91 -3.99
N LEU A 84 -11.50 1.53 -3.68
CA LEU A 84 -11.80 2.13 -2.39
C LEU A 84 -13.00 1.42 -1.77
N ASP A 85 -12.90 1.11 -0.49
CA ASP A 85 -13.95 0.47 0.32
C ASP A 85 -14.91 1.49 0.96
N ILE A 86 -15.19 2.56 0.21
CA ILE A 86 -16.12 3.63 0.58
C ILE A 86 -17.29 3.68 -0.41
N PRO A 87 -18.44 4.24 0.00
CA PRO A 87 -19.56 4.46 -0.90
C PRO A 87 -19.19 5.31 -2.12
N ILE A 88 -19.94 5.13 -3.22
CA ILE A 88 -19.77 5.96 -4.41
C ILE A 88 -20.07 7.43 -4.06
N PRO A 89 -19.11 8.36 -4.20
CA PRO A 89 -19.33 9.77 -3.97
C PRO A 89 -20.10 10.41 -5.13
N SER A 90 -20.65 11.61 -4.92
CA SER A 90 -21.35 12.36 -5.98
C SER A 90 -20.42 12.80 -7.12
N HIS A 91 -19.13 12.97 -6.85
CA HIS A 91 -18.14 13.45 -7.81
C HIS A 91 -16.99 12.43 -7.93
N THR A 92 -17.23 11.35 -8.66
CA THR A 92 -16.24 10.26 -8.85
C THR A 92 -15.01 10.71 -9.64
N SER A 93 -15.18 11.62 -10.61
CA SER A 93 -14.09 12.09 -11.48
C SER A 93 -12.94 12.74 -10.71
N LEU A 94 -13.22 13.41 -9.57
CA LEU A 94 -12.18 14.02 -8.73
C LEU A 94 -11.20 12.98 -8.18
N PHE A 95 -11.64 11.75 -7.96
CA PHE A 95 -10.78 10.68 -7.47
C PHE A 95 -9.89 10.17 -8.60
N GLU A 96 -10.42 10.02 -9.82
CA GLU A 96 -9.64 9.64 -10.99
C GLU A 96 -8.61 10.73 -11.35
N ASP A 97 -8.97 12.01 -11.20
CA ASP A 97 -8.05 13.14 -11.35
C ASP A 97 -6.92 13.11 -10.30
N VAL A 98 -7.20 12.73 -9.06
CA VAL A 98 -6.18 12.66 -8.00
C VAL A 98 -5.28 11.42 -8.17
N PHE A 99 -5.86 10.25 -8.44
CA PHE A 99 -5.11 9.00 -8.55
C PHE A 99 -4.51 8.78 -9.94
N GLN A 100 -4.93 9.55 -10.94
CA GLN A 100 -4.51 9.44 -12.34
C GLN A 100 -4.71 8.02 -12.89
N CYS A 101 -5.84 7.39 -12.54
CA CYS A 101 -6.24 6.06 -12.98
C CYS A 101 -7.74 5.85 -12.72
N PRO A 102 -8.36 4.79 -13.27
CA PRO A 102 -9.72 4.38 -12.90
C PRO A 102 -9.84 4.14 -11.39
N VAL A 103 -10.99 4.53 -10.81
CA VAL A 103 -11.30 4.31 -9.39
C VAL A 103 -12.58 3.51 -9.22
N ILE A 104 -12.50 2.39 -8.50
CA ILE A 104 -13.63 1.51 -8.18
C ILE A 104 -14.05 1.73 -6.73
N PHE A 105 -15.32 2.03 -6.50
CA PHE A 105 -15.89 2.22 -5.15
C PHE A 105 -16.63 0.97 -4.67
N ASN A 106 -17.00 0.94 -3.38
CA ASN A 106 -17.62 -0.21 -2.71
C ASN A 106 -16.77 -1.50 -2.80
N ALA A 107 -15.45 -1.37 -2.88
CA ALA A 107 -14.56 -2.51 -2.88
C ALA A 107 -14.47 -3.16 -1.49
N PRO A 108 -14.00 -4.41 -1.37
CA PRO A 108 -13.86 -5.06 -0.05
C PRO A 108 -12.76 -4.48 0.86
N ALA A 109 -11.81 -3.73 0.29
CA ALA A 109 -10.71 -3.08 0.98
C ALA A 109 -10.08 -2.00 0.05
N VAL A 110 -9.39 -1.02 0.64
CA VAL A 110 -8.55 -0.08 -0.14
C VAL A 110 -7.46 -0.87 -0.86
N THR A 111 -7.41 -0.84 -2.19
CA THR A 111 -6.52 -1.69 -2.99
C THR A 111 -5.89 -0.92 -4.14
N VAL A 112 -4.58 -1.06 -4.32
CA VAL A 112 -3.89 -0.65 -5.55
C VAL A 112 -3.69 -1.88 -6.42
N VAL A 113 -4.18 -1.81 -7.66
CA VAL A 113 -4.05 -2.90 -8.63
C VAL A 113 -3.07 -2.51 -9.72
N VAL A 114 -2.11 -3.39 -10.00
CA VAL A 114 -1.00 -3.13 -10.94
C VAL A 114 -0.70 -4.38 -11.77
N GLU A 115 0.08 -4.23 -12.83
CA GLU A 115 0.54 -5.39 -13.59
C GLU A 115 1.52 -6.22 -12.75
N ARG A 116 1.30 -7.54 -12.68
CA ARG A 116 2.09 -8.46 -11.85
C ARG A 116 3.59 -8.36 -12.11
N HIS A 117 3.99 -8.15 -13.37
CA HIS A 117 5.41 -8.10 -13.75
C HIS A 117 6.16 -6.94 -13.07
N ARG A 118 5.46 -5.91 -12.57
CA ARG A 118 6.06 -4.80 -11.82
C ARG A 118 6.72 -5.25 -10.51
N LEU A 119 6.33 -6.39 -9.94
CA LEU A 119 6.97 -6.95 -8.74
C LEU A 119 8.48 -7.14 -8.89
N MET A 120 8.98 -7.29 -10.12
CA MET A 120 10.40 -7.46 -10.42
C MET A 120 11.16 -6.13 -10.55
N ALA A 121 10.48 -4.98 -10.44
CA ALA A 121 11.13 -3.68 -10.50
C ALA A 121 12.17 -3.54 -9.39
N ALA A 122 13.41 -3.26 -9.79
CA ALA A 122 14.52 -3.07 -8.87
C ALA A 122 14.41 -1.72 -8.15
N SER A 123 14.93 -1.66 -6.93
CA SER A 123 15.04 -0.38 -6.22
C SER A 123 15.87 0.61 -7.02
N ARG A 124 15.36 1.85 -7.15
CA ARG A 124 16.12 2.97 -7.74
C ARG A 124 17.27 3.43 -6.84
N ARG A 125 17.31 2.97 -5.58
CA ARG A 125 18.33 3.34 -4.58
C ARG A 125 19.29 2.18 -4.34
N THR A 126 20.58 2.44 -4.51
CA THR A 126 21.63 1.60 -3.94
C THR A 126 21.64 1.80 -2.42
N SER A 127 21.05 0.87 -1.67
CA SER A 127 21.10 0.91 -0.21
C SER A 127 22.56 0.79 0.27
N ARG A 128 22.98 1.72 1.15
CA ARG A 128 24.29 1.68 1.85
C ARG A 128 24.21 1.09 3.26
N SER A 129 23.00 0.88 3.78
CA SER A 129 22.73 0.37 5.13
C SER A 129 21.48 -0.50 5.09
N ILE A 130 21.58 -1.71 5.61
CA ILE A 130 20.46 -2.66 5.61
C ILE A 130 19.73 -2.51 6.94
N VAL A 131 18.59 -1.82 6.96
CA VAL A 131 17.69 -1.87 8.12
C VAL A 131 17.03 -3.24 8.14
N THR A 132 17.09 -3.93 9.28
CA THR A 132 16.50 -5.26 9.50
C THR A 132 15.13 -5.19 10.18
N LEU A 133 14.42 -6.31 10.24
CA LEU A 133 13.15 -6.37 10.99
C LEU A 133 13.40 -6.26 12.50
N GLU A 134 14.53 -6.80 12.96
CA GLU A 134 15.00 -6.74 14.34
C GLU A 134 15.27 -5.29 14.77
N ASP A 135 15.82 -4.46 13.86
CA ASP A 135 15.97 -3.03 14.11
C ASP A 135 14.61 -2.35 14.27
N VAL A 136 13.62 -2.71 13.44
CA VAL A 136 12.24 -2.20 13.56
C VAL A 136 11.60 -2.63 14.88
N ALA A 137 11.79 -3.89 15.29
CA ALA A 137 11.26 -4.41 16.54
C ALA A 137 11.87 -3.70 17.76
N ARG A 138 13.17 -3.40 17.71
CA ARG A 138 13.88 -2.67 18.78
C ARG A 138 13.37 -1.24 18.93
N ASP A 139 13.07 -0.57 17.83
CA ASP A 139 12.53 0.81 17.82
C ASP A 139 11.07 0.90 18.29
N ARG A 140 10.32 -0.22 18.32
CA ARG A 140 8.93 -0.29 18.80
C ARG A 140 8.75 -1.33 19.92
N PRO A 141 9.34 -1.10 21.10
CA PRO A 141 9.16 -1.99 22.24
C PRO A 141 7.69 -1.96 22.70
N GLY A 142 6.93 -3.00 22.35
CA GLY A 142 5.49 -3.10 22.63
C GLY A 142 4.61 -3.42 21.42
N GLY A 143 5.14 -3.35 20.19
CA GLY A 143 4.40 -3.58 18.96
C GLY A 143 3.56 -2.37 18.52
N ALA A 144 2.52 -2.61 17.72
CA ALA A 144 1.56 -1.57 17.36
C ALA A 144 0.81 -1.00 18.58
N PRO A 145 0.35 0.26 18.53
CA PRO A 145 -0.60 0.80 19.51
C PRO A 145 -1.83 -0.11 19.62
N ARG A 146 -2.29 -0.36 20.86
CA ARG A 146 -3.46 -1.18 21.18
C ARG A 146 -4.72 -0.34 21.31
#